data_AF-A0A6V8PI22-F1
#
_entry.id   AF-A0A6V8PI22-F1
#
_cell.length_a   1.000
_cell.length_b   1.000
_cell.length_c   1.000
_cell.angle_alpha   90.00
_cell.angle_beta   90.00
_cell.angle_gamma   90.00
#
_symmetry.space_group_name_H-M   'P 1'
#
loop_
_entity.id
_entity.type
_entity.pdbx_description
1 polymer ?
#
loop_
_entity_poly.entity_id
_entity_poly.type
_entity_poly.pdbx_seq_one_letter_code
_entity_poly.pdbx_strand_id
1 'polypeptide(L)'
;MRNNKPIIIGAIGATGLLIIYFGILTWVNSFSHALEQFSEMWYWISILVIGFGVQLGLYSYIRFSIRKKVTGATAEVAAAGGISTGSMIACCAHHITDVLPIIGLSAAAVFLVKYQLPFILLGIFSNLVGITMMLNVIQKHKLYQKESILSAIRRYNMKRVRNITVVLSIIIVSFSFLLASCKTTNVTSATDDIVEFDLPAKTNSENSVSIEVTTPPD
;
A
#
# COMPACT_ATOMS: atom_id res chain seq x y z
N MET A 1 -11.29 -4.67 -34.92
CA MET A 1 -10.91 -5.77 -34.01
C MET A 1 -10.69 -5.21 -32.61
N ARG A 2 -11.56 -5.58 -31.65
CA ARG A 2 -11.50 -5.15 -30.25
C ARG A 2 -10.31 -5.84 -29.59
N ASN A 3 -9.15 -5.19 -29.60
CA ASN A 3 -7.94 -5.73 -28.99
C ASN A 3 -8.12 -5.69 -27.47
N ASN A 4 -8.51 -6.81 -26.88
CA ASN A 4 -8.72 -7.05 -25.45
C ASN A 4 -7.41 -7.25 -24.66
N LYS A 5 -6.27 -7.31 -25.36
CA LYS A 5 -4.91 -7.38 -24.79
C LYS A 5 -4.65 -6.46 -23.59
N PRO A 6 -4.98 -5.16 -23.59
CA PRO A 6 -4.74 -4.29 -22.42
C PRO A 6 -5.56 -4.69 -21.20
N ILE A 7 -6.81 -5.15 -21.38
CA ILE A 7 -7.66 -5.62 -20.27
C ILE A 7 -7.08 -6.91 -19.69
N ILE A 8 -6.65 -7.83 -20.55
CA ILE A 8 -6.01 -9.09 -20.13
C ILE A 8 -4.71 -8.80 -19.37
N ILE A 9 -3.88 -7.87 -19.84
CA ILE A 9 -2.63 -7.51 -19.15
C ILE A 9 -2.92 -6.87 -17.79
N GLY A 10 -3.93 -6.00 -17.70
CA GLY A 10 -4.39 -5.46 -16.42
C GLY A 10 -4.86 -6.55 -15.45
N ALA A 11 -5.66 -7.50 -15.93
CA ALA A 11 -6.13 -8.64 -15.13
C ALA A 11 -4.97 -9.53 -14.67
N ILE A 12 -4.02 -9.86 -15.56
CA ILE A 12 -2.81 -10.63 -15.21
C ILE A 12 -2.00 -9.90 -14.14
N GLY A 13 -1.85 -8.57 -14.26
CA GLY A 13 -1.17 -7.76 -13.25
C GLY A 13 -1.86 -7.80 -11.87
N ALA A 14 -3.17 -7.62 -11.85
CA ALA A 14 -3.96 -7.69 -10.62
C ALA A 14 -3.88 -9.07 -9.95
N THR A 15 -4.02 -10.15 -10.74
CA THR A 15 -3.89 -11.53 -10.25
C THR A 15 -2.47 -11.81 -9.76
N GLY A 16 -1.45 -11.41 -10.51
CA GLY A 16 -0.06 -11.59 -10.11
C GLY A 16 0.27 -10.87 -8.80
N LEU A 17 -0.27 -9.67 -8.60
CA LEU A 17 -0.12 -8.93 -7.35
C LEU A 17 -0.76 -9.66 -6.16
N LEU A 18 -1.98 -10.19 -6.32
CA LEU A 18 -2.63 -11.00 -5.28
C LEU A 18 -1.82 -12.27 -4.95
N ILE A 19 -1.32 -12.96 -5.98
CA ILE A 19 -0.48 -14.15 -5.78
C ILE A 19 0.77 -13.81 -4.97
N ILE A 20 1.45 -12.70 -5.30
CA ILE A 20 2.63 -12.25 -4.56
C ILE A 20 2.26 -11.90 -3.12
N TYR A 21 1.17 -11.16 -2.90
CA TYR A 21 0.69 -10.78 -1.57
C TYR A 21 0.42 -12.01 -0.68
N PHE A 22 -0.40 -12.96 -1.16
CA PHE A 22 -0.69 -14.18 -0.43
C PHE A 22 0.53 -15.08 -0.27
N GLY A 23 1.44 -15.12 -1.26
CA GLY A 23 2.68 -15.87 -1.20
C GLY A 23 3.60 -15.38 -0.09
N ILE A 24 3.80 -14.07 0.02
CA ILE A 24 4.62 -13.47 1.09
C ILE A 24 3.99 -13.73 2.46
N LEU A 25 2.68 -13.50 2.61
CA LEU A 25 1.98 -13.72 3.88
C LEU A 25 2.00 -15.17 4.34
N THR A 26 1.75 -16.11 3.43
CA THR A 26 1.78 -17.54 3.74
C THR A 26 3.18 -17.97 4.16
N TRP A 27 4.22 -17.42 3.53
CA TRP A 27 5.61 -17.72 3.84
C TRP A 27 6.03 -17.20 5.22
N VAL A 28 5.62 -15.99 5.59
CA VAL A 28 6.10 -15.34 6.82
C VAL A 28 5.27 -15.72 8.05
N ASN A 29 3.95 -15.74 7.94
CA ASN A 29 3.05 -15.80 9.11
C ASN A 29 2.19 -17.08 9.20
N SER A 30 2.16 -17.93 8.17
CA SER A 30 1.23 -19.06 7.96
C SER A 30 -0.12 -18.71 7.31
N PHE A 31 -0.73 -19.69 6.64
CA PHE A 31 -1.95 -19.51 5.84
C PHE A 31 -3.18 -19.07 6.67
N SER A 32 -3.30 -19.55 7.90
CA SER A 32 -4.43 -19.20 8.79
C SER A 32 -4.39 -17.73 9.22
N HIS A 33 -3.21 -17.24 9.61
CA HIS A 33 -3.01 -15.82 9.94
C HIS A 33 -3.13 -14.90 8.72
N ALA A 34 -2.75 -15.38 7.53
CA ALA A 34 -2.92 -14.64 6.28
C ALA A 34 -4.40 -14.36 5.95
N LEU A 35 -5.30 -15.31 6.26
CA LEU A 35 -6.74 -15.17 6.00
C LEU A 35 -7.43 -14.19 6.96
N GLU A 36 -7.10 -14.23 8.26
CA GLU A 36 -7.61 -13.28 9.24
C GLU A 36 -7.17 -11.85 8.93
N GLN A 37 -5.87 -11.67 8.64
CA GLN A 37 -5.32 -10.35 8.33
C GLN A 37 -5.83 -9.81 6.99
N PHE A 38 -6.06 -10.68 6.00
CA PHE A 38 -6.73 -10.28 4.76
C PHE A 38 -8.18 -9.84 5.02
N SER A 39 -8.93 -10.53 5.87
CA SER A 39 -10.32 -10.18 6.20
C SER A 39 -10.43 -8.81 6.88
N GLU A 40 -9.43 -8.40 7.66
CA GLU A 40 -9.41 -7.08 8.28
C GLU A 40 -9.04 -5.97 7.29
N MET A 41 -8.10 -6.25 6.37
CA MET A 41 -7.52 -5.26 5.45
C MET A 41 -8.04 -5.33 4.01
N TRP A 42 -9.04 -6.16 3.73
CA TRP A 42 -9.49 -6.46 2.37
C TRP A 42 -9.91 -5.22 1.57
N TYR A 43 -10.47 -4.21 2.23
CA TYR A 43 -10.88 -2.95 1.61
C TYR A 43 -9.67 -2.22 0.97
N TRP A 44 -8.57 -2.11 1.71
CA TRP A 44 -7.34 -1.43 1.27
C TRP A 44 -6.62 -2.20 0.16
N ILE A 45 -6.59 -3.53 0.28
CA ILE A 45 -5.93 -4.39 -0.72
C ILE A 45 -6.75 -4.42 -2.01
N SER A 46 -8.07 -4.51 -1.92
CA SER A 46 -8.94 -4.54 -3.10
C SER A 46 -8.82 -3.25 -3.92
N ILE A 47 -8.81 -2.07 -3.27
CA ILE A 47 -8.66 -0.81 -4.01
C ILE A 47 -7.28 -0.69 -4.67
N LEU A 48 -6.22 -1.19 -4.02
CA LEU A 48 -4.87 -1.24 -4.58
C LEU A 48 -4.77 -2.19 -5.78
N VAL A 49 -5.33 -3.40 -5.66
CA VAL A 49 -5.32 -4.43 -6.71
C VAL A 49 -6.11 -3.96 -7.93
N ILE A 50 -7.30 -3.42 -7.72
CA ILE A 50 -8.14 -2.87 -8.80
C ILE A 50 -7.43 -1.71 -9.47
N GLY A 51 -6.91 -0.75 -8.69
CA GLY A 51 -6.15 0.38 -9.23
C GLY A 51 -4.96 -0.09 -10.05
N PHE A 52 -4.18 -1.04 -9.55
CA PHE A 52 -2.97 -1.52 -10.21
C PHE A 52 -3.28 -2.23 -11.52
N GLY A 53 -4.32 -3.07 -11.54
CA GLY A 53 -4.80 -3.70 -12.76
C GLY A 53 -5.25 -2.67 -13.80
N VAL A 54 -5.98 -1.63 -13.38
CA VAL A 54 -6.38 -0.52 -14.26
C VAL A 54 -5.14 0.22 -14.79
N GLN A 55 -4.21 0.58 -13.90
CA GLN A 55 -2.98 1.30 -14.24
C GLN A 55 -2.13 0.50 -15.24
N LEU A 56 -1.95 -0.80 -15.02
CA LEU A 56 -1.15 -1.66 -15.89
C LEU A 56 -1.84 -1.92 -17.24
N GLY A 57 -3.17 -2.08 -17.25
CA GLY A 57 -3.93 -2.21 -18.48
C GLY A 57 -3.89 -0.95 -19.33
N LEU A 58 -4.00 0.23 -18.69
CA LEU A 58 -3.92 1.53 -19.36
C LEU A 58 -2.49 1.81 -19.85
N TYR A 59 -1.47 1.45 -19.07
CA TYR A 59 -0.07 1.52 -19.51
C TYR A 59 0.17 0.67 -20.74
N SER A 60 -0.27 -0.59 -20.72
CA SER A 60 -0.12 -1.48 -21.85
C SER A 60 -0.83 -0.95 -23.10
N TYR A 61 -2.06 -0.44 -22.94
CA TYR A 61 -2.80 0.22 -24.03
C TYR A 61 -1.98 1.36 -24.65
N ILE A 62 -1.50 2.28 -23.82
CA ILE A 62 -0.68 3.41 -24.25
C ILE A 62 0.59 2.92 -24.91
N ARG A 63 1.30 1.95 -24.33
CA ARG A 63 2.55 1.39 -24.86
C ARG A 63 2.35 0.80 -26.25
N PHE A 64 1.27 0.05 -26.48
CA PHE A 64 0.95 -0.50 -27.79
C PHE A 64 0.54 0.56 -28.80
N SER A 65 -0.18 1.61 -28.37
CA SER A 65 -0.63 2.70 -29.23
C SER A 65 0.44 3.76 -29.54
N ILE A 66 1.38 4.01 -28.61
CA ILE A 66 2.41 5.06 -28.69
C ILE A 66 3.70 4.60 -29.37
N ARG A 67 3.94 3.28 -29.53
CA ARG A 67 5.08 2.72 -30.28
C ARG A 67 5.29 3.35 -31.68
N LYS A 68 4.31 4.07 -32.23
CA LYS A 68 4.40 4.77 -33.51
C LYS A 68 4.54 6.30 -33.47
N LYS A 69 4.35 7.04 -32.35
CA LYS A 69 4.14 8.52 -32.47
C LYS A 69 4.69 9.50 -31.43
N VAL A 70 5.22 9.13 -30.24
CA VAL A 70 5.61 10.18 -29.24
C VAL A 70 6.75 9.77 -28.30
N THR A 71 7.81 10.58 -28.25
CA THR A 71 8.89 10.58 -27.24
C THR A 71 8.46 11.38 -25.99
N GLY A 72 8.73 10.86 -24.78
CA GLY A 72 8.43 11.53 -23.49
C GLY A 72 7.28 10.93 -22.68
N ALA A 73 6.16 10.59 -23.31
CA ALA A 73 5.00 9.99 -22.62
C ALA A 73 5.29 8.61 -21.98
N THR A 74 6.33 7.92 -22.43
CA THR A 74 6.75 6.63 -21.85
C THR A 74 7.46 6.81 -20.50
N ALA A 75 8.25 7.88 -20.34
CA ALA A 75 9.04 8.11 -19.12
C ALA A 75 8.15 8.49 -17.94
N GLU A 76 7.20 9.41 -18.18
CA GLU A 76 6.19 9.82 -17.20
C GLU A 76 5.36 8.62 -16.69
N VAL A 77 4.96 7.73 -17.59
CA VAL A 77 4.17 6.55 -17.25
C VAL A 77 5.01 5.48 -16.55
N ALA A 78 6.27 5.30 -16.96
CA ALA A 78 7.20 4.39 -16.28
C ALA A 78 7.53 4.86 -14.86
N ALA A 79 7.70 6.17 -14.63
CA ALA A 79 7.93 6.74 -13.30
C ALA A 79 6.73 6.50 -12.36
N ALA A 80 5.50 6.78 -12.83
CA ALA A 80 4.30 6.53 -12.05
C ALA A 80 4.06 5.03 -11.75
N GLY A 81 4.44 4.15 -12.69
CA GLY A 81 4.45 2.71 -12.46
C GLY A 81 5.48 2.28 -11.40
N GLY A 82 6.71 2.80 -11.51
CA GLY A 82 7.80 2.50 -10.57
C GLY A 82 7.50 2.93 -9.13
N ILE A 83 6.92 4.12 -8.93
CA ILE A 83 6.50 4.58 -7.60
C ILE A 83 5.40 3.69 -7.02
N SER A 84 4.41 3.30 -7.83
CA SER A 84 3.34 2.39 -7.37
C SER A 84 3.89 1.01 -6.99
N THR A 85 4.79 0.44 -7.79
CA THR A 85 5.41 -0.85 -7.49
C THR A 85 6.33 -0.75 -6.27
N GLY A 86 7.13 0.30 -6.14
CA GLY A 86 7.97 0.53 -4.97
C GLY A 86 7.15 0.67 -3.68
N SER A 87 6.04 1.41 -3.73
CA SER A 87 5.12 1.56 -2.60
C SER A 87 4.44 0.25 -2.23
N MET A 88 4.11 -0.59 -3.22
CA MET A 88 3.60 -1.94 -2.97
C MET A 88 4.64 -2.85 -2.35
N ILE A 89 5.89 -2.83 -2.83
CA ILE A 89 6.97 -3.60 -2.22
C ILE A 89 7.17 -3.17 -0.77
N ALA A 90 7.16 -1.86 -0.48
CA ALA A 90 7.21 -1.35 0.89
C ALA A 90 6.00 -1.83 1.73
N CYS A 91 4.81 -1.80 1.14
CA CYS A 91 3.59 -2.34 1.74
C CYS A 91 3.61 -3.87 1.88
N CYS A 92 4.40 -4.63 1.14
CA CYS A 92 4.54 -6.08 1.38
C CYS A 92 5.67 -6.36 2.38
N ALA A 93 6.74 -5.57 2.32
CA ALA A 93 7.91 -5.69 3.18
C ALA A 93 7.60 -5.41 4.65
N HIS A 94 6.53 -4.66 4.96
CA HIS A 94 6.11 -4.47 6.34
C HIS A 94 5.68 -5.80 7.01
N HIS A 95 5.23 -6.82 6.27
CA HIS A 95 4.95 -8.12 6.89
C HIS A 95 6.22 -8.88 7.25
N ILE A 96 7.36 -8.51 6.67
CA ILE A 96 8.67 -9.12 6.97
C ILE A 96 9.24 -8.54 8.27
N THR A 97 8.66 -7.46 8.81
CA THR A 97 9.17 -6.80 10.02
C THR A 97 9.09 -7.66 11.26
N ASP A 98 8.32 -8.75 11.26
CA ASP A 98 8.27 -9.69 12.37
C ASP A 98 9.57 -10.52 12.47
N VAL A 99 10.31 -10.62 11.35
CA VAL A 99 11.56 -11.37 11.24
C VAL A 99 12.79 -10.43 11.26
N LEU A 100 12.63 -9.14 10.93
CA LEU A 100 13.72 -8.15 10.92
C LEU A 100 14.42 -7.95 12.27
N PRO A 101 13.74 -7.92 13.43
CA PRO A 101 14.38 -7.76 14.74
C PRO A 101 15.32 -8.92 15.06
N ILE A 102 15.01 -10.12 14.59
CA ILE A 102 15.78 -11.35 14.84
C ILE A 102 17.14 -11.29 14.11
N ILE A 103 17.20 -10.62 12.97
CA ILE A 103 18.44 -10.43 12.17
C ILE A 103 19.17 -9.11 12.50
N GLY A 104 18.82 -8.45 13.61
CA GLY A 104 19.48 -7.21 14.06
C GLY A 104 19.06 -5.94 13.31
N LEU A 105 17.96 -5.98 12.55
CA LEU A 105 17.38 -4.84 11.82
C LEU A 105 16.19 -4.22 12.57
N SER A 106 16.25 -4.18 13.90
CA SER A 106 15.15 -3.72 14.76
C SER A 106 14.71 -2.28 14.49
N ALA A 107 15.66 -1.38 14.17
CA ALA A 107 15.34 0.01 13.80
C ALA A 107 14.54 0.10 12.50
N ALA A 108 14.85 -0.73 11.51
CA ALA A 108 14.10 -0.79 10.26
C ALA A 108 12.71 -1.42 10.46
N ALA A 109 12.60 -2.45 11.32
CA ALA A 109 11.32 -3.06 11.66
C ALA A 109 10.34 -2.05 12.28
N VAL A 110 10.80 -1.31 13.30
CA VAL A 110 10.00 -0.27 13.97
C VAL A 110 9.58 0.82 12.98
N PHE A 111 10.47 1.21 12.06
CA PHE A 111 10.15 2.18 11.01
C PHE A 111 9.04 1.67 10.08
N LEU A 112 9.15 0.45 9.55
CA LEU A 112 8.16 -0.09 8.63
C LEU A 112 6.78 -0.28 9.28
N VAL A 113 6.73 -0.73 10.55
CA VAL A 113 5.46 -0.83 11.29
C VAL A 113 4.85 0.54 11.53
N LYS A 114 5.64 1.52 11.99
CA LYS A 114 5.17 2.88 12.25
C LYS A 114 4.62 3.58 10.99
N TYR A 115 5.24 3.35 9.83
CA TYR A 115 4.87 3.99 8.57
C TYR A 115 4.02 3.11 7.64
N GLN A 116 3.46 2.00 8.13
CA GLN A 116 2.61 1.09 7.34
C GLN A 116 1.44 1.82 6.64
N LEU A 117 0.63 2.56 7.40
CA LEU A 117 -0.51 3.32 6.86
C LEU A 117 -0.09 4.38 5.82
N PRO A 118 0.93 5.24 6.06
CA PRO A 118 1.36 6.19 5.04
C PRO A 118 1.93 5.52 3.78
N PHE A 119 2.55 4.34 3.86
CA PHE A 119 2.95 3.59 2.66
C PHE A 119 1.76 3.06 1.84
N ILE A 120 0.70 2.61 2.51
CA ILE A 120 -0.55 2.20 1.84
C ILE A 120 -1.18 3.39 1.11
N LEU A 121 -1.29 4.53 1.79
CA LEU A 121 -1.84 5.76 1.22
C LEU A 121 -0.99 6.26 0.05
N LEU A 122 0.34 6.27 0.20
CA LEU A 122 1.26 6.62 -0.88
C LEU A 122 1.03 5.74 -2.11
N GLY A 123 0.84 4.43 -1.92
CA GLY A 123 0.55 3.49 -2.99
C GLY A 123 -0.75 3.81 -3.73
N ILE A 124 -1.83 4.06 -2.98
CA ILE A 124 -3.15 4.38 -3.55
C ILE A 124 -3.11 5.70 -4.31
N PHE A 125 -2.55 6.74 -3.71
CA PHE A 125 -2.47 8.06 -4.35
C PHE A 125 -1.51 8.06 -5.54
N SER A 126 -0.40 7.32 -5.49
CA SER A 126 0.50 7.14 -6.63
C SER A 126 -0.22 6.46 -7.80
N ASN A 127 -1.02 5.44 -7.50
CA ASN A 127 -1.81 4.73 -8.50
C ASN A 127 -2.85 5.65 -9.15
N LEU A 128 -3.58 6.42 -8.33
CA LEU A 128 -4.56 7.40 -8.80
C LEU A 128 -3.91 8.47 -9.70
N VAL A 129 -2.74 8.97 -9.32
CA VAL A 129 -1.94 9.91 -10.14
C VAL A 129 -1.55 9.27 -11.46
N GLY A 130 -1.04 8.03 -11.43
CA GLY A 130 -0.64 7.28 -12.61
C GLY A 130 -1.78 7.08 -13.60
N ILE A 131 -2.96 6.64 -13.13
CA ILE A 131 -4.16 6.47 -13.95
C ILE A 131 -4.57 7.81 -14.58
N THR A 132 -4.65 8.88 -13.79
CA THR A 132 -5.07 10.20 -14.26
C THR A 132 -4.10 10.77 -15.30
N MET A 133 -2.80 10.57 -15.09
CA MET A 133 -1.75 10.97 -16.02
C MET A 133 -1.84 10.21 -17.35
N MET A 134 -2.02 8.89 -17.30
CA MET A 134 -2.20 8.03 -18.48
C MET A 134 -3.45 8.42 -19.27
N LEU A 135 -4.56 8.71 -18.59
CA LEU A 135 -5.77 9.22 -19.24
C LEU A 135 -5.53 10.58 -19.92
N ASN A 136 -4.80 11.50 -19.28
CA ASN A 136 -4.43 12.78 -19.89
C ASN A 136 -3.57 12.59 -21.15
N VAL A 137 -2.64 11.63 -21.16
CA VAL A 137 -1.84 11.26 -22.34
C VAL A 137 -2.75 10.74 -23.47
N ILE A 138 -3.68 9.83 -23.16
CA ILE A 138 -4.65 9.31 -24.14
C ILE A 138 -5.46 10.44 -24.76
N GLN A 139 -5.96 11.38 -23.94
CA GLN A 139 -6.71 12.53 -24.45
C GLN A 139 -5.86 13.46 -25.32
N LYS A 140 -4.64 13.82 -24.85
CA LYS A 140 -3.73 14.74 -25.55
C LYS A 140 -3.32 14.21 -26.93
N HIS A 141 -3.11 12.90 -27.03
CA HIS A 141 -2.70 12.25 -28.28
C HIS A 141 -3.86 11.69 -29.11
N LYS A 142 -5.11 12.00 -28.72
CA LYS A 142 -6.35 11.54 -29.36
C LYS A 142 -6.36 10.03 -29.62
N LEU A 143 -5.82 9.23 -28.69
CA LEU A 143 -5.76 7.77 -28.78
C LEU A 143 -7.14 7.14 -28.47
N TYR A 144 -8.23 7.75 -28.93
CA TYR A 144 -9.58 7.30 -28.61
C TYR A 144 -9.97 6.09 -29.48
N GLN A 145 -10.31 4.98 -28.83
CA GLN A 145 -11.03 3.90 -29.47
C GLN A 145 -12.50 4.29 -29.59
N LYS A 146 -13.05 4.26 -30.81
CA LYS A 146 -14.39 4.77 -31.17
C LYS A 146 -15.58 4.09 -30.45
N GLU A 147 -15.34 2.96 -29.77
CA GLU A 147 -16.33 2.07 -29.14
C GLU A 147 -15.99 1.70 -27.66
N SER A 148 -15.16 2.48 -26.97
CA SER A 148 -14.64 2.12 -25.64
C SER A 148 -15.09 3.06 -24.52
N ILE A 149 -15.09 2.57 -23.27
CA ILE A 149 -15.40 3.30 -22.02
C ILE A 149 -14.56 4.59 -21.87
N LEU A 150 -13.40 4.63 -22.53
CA LEU A 150 -12.50 5.79 -22.60
C LEU A 150 -13.12 7.00 -23.32
N SER A 151 -14.14 6.79 -24.17
CA SER A 151 -14.86 7.87 -24.85
C SER A 151 -15.70 8.72 -23.88
N ALA A 152 -16.17 8.14 -22.77
CA ALA A 152 -16.91 8.86 -21.72
C ALA A 152 -16.03 9.88 -20.99
N ILE A 153 -14.73 9.58 -20.85
CA ILE A 153 -13.74 10.42 -20.16
C ILE A 153 -13.44 11.70 -20.96
N ARG A 154 -13.73 11.73 -22.26
CA ARG A 154 -13.53 12.91 -23.15
C ARG A 154 -14.20 14.19 -22.64
N ARG A 155 -15.27 14.08 -21.83
CA ARG A 155 -16.01 15.25 -21.31
C ARG A 155 -15.26 16.03 -20.23
N TYR A 156 -14.24 15.45 -19.60
CA TYR A 156 -13.46 16.11 -18.57
C TYR A 156 -12.13 16.65 -19.11
N ASN A 157 -11.75 17.85 -18.66
CA ASN A 157 -10.44 18.44 -18.94
C ASN A 157 -9.37 17.74 -18.09
N MET A 158 -8.76 16.68 -18.62
CA MET A 158 -7.82 15.85 -17.87
C MET A 158 -6.54 16.57 -17.46
N LYS A 159 -6.20 17.70 -18.09
CA LYS A 159 -5.09 18.55 -17.64
C LYS A 159 -5.38 19.14 -16.26
N ARG A 160 -6.62 19.61 -16.05
CA ARG A 160 -7.07 20.16 -14.75
C ARG A 160 -7.22 19.05 -13.71
N VAL A 161 -7.86 17.93 -14.10
CA VAL A 161 -8.04 16.77 -13.21
C VAL A 161 -6.68 16.26 -12.73
N ARG A 162 -5.71 16.06 -13.63
CA ARG A 162 -4.34 15.63 -13.28
C ARG A 162 -3.67 16.56 -12.28
N ASN A 163 -3.70 17.87 -12.52
CA ASN A 163 -3.04 18.81 -11.60
C ASN A 163 -3.72 18.80 -10.22
N ILE A 164 -5.05 18.73 -10.17
CA ILE A 164 -5.78 18.62 -8.90
C ILE A 164 -5.41 17.32 -8.18
N THR A 165 -5.42 16.18 -8.88
CA THR A 165 -5.06 14.88 -8.32
C THR A 165 -3.63 14.88 -7.76
N VAL A 166 -2.65 15.43 -8.49
CA VAL A 166 -1.25 15.48 -8.02
C VAL A 166 -1.12 16.33 -6.76
N VAL A 167 -1.69 17.54 -6.75
CA VAL A 167 -1.63 18.44 -5.59
C VAL A 167 -2.32 17.81 -4.38
N LEU A 168 -3.51 17.24 -4.58
CA LEU A 168 -4.26 16.58 -3.52
C LEU A 168 -3.48 15.38 -2.95
N SER A 169 -2.91 14.54 -3.80
CA SER A 169 -2.07 13.41 -3.39
C SER A 169 -0.87 13.86 -2.56
N ILE A 170 -0.17 14.92 -2.99
CA ILE A 170 1.00 15.44 -2.25
C ILE A 170 0.59 15.95 -0.87
N ILE A 171 -0.50 16.71 -0.78
CA ILE A 171 -1.01 17.25 0.49
C ILE A 171 -1.39 16.12 1.44
N ILE A 172 -2.17 15.14 0.98
CA ILE A 172 -2.65 14.05 1.83
C ILE A 172 -1.51 13.14 2.29
N VAL A 173 -0.59 12.78 1.38
CA VAL A 173 0.57 11.95 1.74
C VAL A 173 1.46 12.70 2.73
N SER A 174 1.79 13.96 2.46
CA SER A 174 2.63 14.77 3.35
C SER A 174 1.99 14.91 4.73
N PHE A 175 0.68 15.19 4.78
CA PHE A 175 -0.07 15.28 6.02
C PHE A 175 -0.11 13.93 6.77
N SER A 176 -0.27 12.81 6.06
CA SER A 176 -0.24 11.46 6.66
C SER A 176 1.12 11.14 7.27
N PHE A 177 2.22 11.48 6.59
CA PHE A 177 3.58 11.32 7.14
C PHE A 177 3.84 12.23 8.34
N LEU A 178 3.31 13.47 8.33
CA LEU A 178 3.39 14.38 9.48
C LEU A 178 2.60 13.84 10.67
N LEU A 179 1.37 13.35 10.45
CA LEU A 179 0.56 12.73 11.49
C LEU A 179 1.22 11.47 12.06
N ALA A 180 1.80 10.61 11.22
CA ALA A 180 2.54 9.43 11.68
C ALA A 180 3.78 9.84 12.51
N SER A 181 4.39 10.99 12.19
CA SER A 181 5.52 11.52 12.95
C SER A 181 5.08 12.13 14.29
N CYS A 182 3.93 12.80 14.35
CA CYS A 182 3.34 13.39 15.56
C CYS A 182 2.71 12.34 16.50
N LYS A 183 2.07 11.29 15.95
CA LYS A 183 1.46 10.23 16.76
C LYS A 183 2.51 9.49 17.60
N THR A 184 3.76 9.41 17.14
CA THR A 184 4.84 8.76 17.89
C THR A 184 5.27 9.51 19.14
N THR A 185 5.25 10.84 19.16
CA THR A 185 5.63 11.60 20.37
C THR A 185 4.61 11.41 21.49
N ASN A 186 3.32 11.26 21.15
CA ASN A 186 2.28 11.02 22.16
C ASN A 186 2.28 9.60 22.73
N VAL A 187 2.86 8.60 22.03
CA VAL A 187 3.01 7.24 22.58
C VAL A 187 4.24 7.14 23.49
N THR A 188 5.30 7.92 23.26
CA THR A 188 6.44 7.97 24.19
C THR A 188 6.12 8.72 25.48
N SER A 189 5.09 9.58 25.48
CA SER A 189 4.54 10.20 26.70
C SER A 189 3.52 9.33 27.44
N ALA A 190 3.13 8.17 26.89
CA ALA A 190 2.24 7.21 27.52
C ALA A 190 2.97 5.94 28.00
N THR A 191 4.28 6.05 28.23
CA THR A 191 5.09 5.06 28.96
C THR A 191 5.54 5.57 30.33
N ASP A 192 4.92 6.63 30.86
CA ASP A 192 5.04 7.04 32.27
C ASP A 192 3.94 6.44 33.16
N ASP A 193 2.91 5.84 32.57
CA ASP A 193 2.05 4.91 33.31
C ASP A 193 2.78 3.57 33.33
N ILE A 194 3.73 3.45 34.25
CA ILE A 194 4.05 2.16 34.86
C ILE A 194 2.71 1.65 35.37
N VAL A 195 2.00 0.87 34.54
CA VAL A 195 0.88 0.08 35.00
C VAL A 195 1.49 -0.87 36.00
N GLU A 196 1.42 -0.50 37.26
CA GLU A 196 1.63 -1.37 38.38
C GLU A 196 0.75 -2.58 38.12
N PHE A 197 1.40 -3.66 37.69
CA PHE A 197 0.76 -4.92 37.39
C PHE A 197 0.39 -5.53 38.73
N ASP A 198 -0.70 -5.02 39.30
CA ASP A 198 -1.34 -5.53 40.51
C ASP A 198 -1.92 -6.90 40.17
N LEU A 199 -1.05 -7.90 40.24
CA LEU A 199 -1.42 -9.29 40.20
C LEU A 199 -2.23 -9.56 41.48
N PRO A 200 -3.52 -9.91 41.38
CA PRO A 200 -4.21 -10.44 42.55
C PRO A 200 -3.45 -11.69 43.00
N ALA A 201 -3.01 -11.69 44.26
CA ALA A 201 -2.34 -12.83 44.87
C ALA A 201 -3.22 -14.08 44.74
N LYS A 202 -2.93 -14.91 43.74
CA LYS A 202 -3.57 -16.21 43.56
C LYS A 202 -2.66 -17.28 44.14
N THR A 203 -2.99 -17.73 45.34
CA THR A 203 -2.44 -18.97 45.89
C THR A 203 -3.08 -20.15 45.17
N ASN A 204 -2.42 -20.70 44.15
CA ASN A 204 -2.80 -21.99 43.59
C ASN A 204 -2.15 -23.08 44.46
N SER A 205 -2.96 -23.71 45.31
CA SER A 205 -2.57 -24.90 46.05
C SER A 205 -2.84 -26.15 45.20
N GLU A 206 -2.12 -26.30 44.10
CA GLU A 206 -1.87 -27.62 43.52
C GLU A 206 -0.36 -27.79 43.38
N ASN A 207 0.15 -28.85 44.02
CA ASN A 207 1.53 -29.32 43.93
C ASN A 207 2.61 -28.53 44.71
N SER A 208 2.34 -28.22 45.98
CA SER A 208 3.35 -28.04 47.05
C SER A 208 4.57 -27.14 46.74
N VAL A 209 4.39 -26.03 46.04
CA VAL A 209 5.41 -24.98 45.89
C VAL A 209 4.75 -23.62 46.09
N SER A 210 5.06 -22.97 47.21
CA SER A 210 4.68 -21.58 47.50
C SER A 210 5.81 -20.64 47.09
N ILE A 211 5.54 -19.71 46.18
CA ILE A 211 6.44 -18.61 45.85
C ILE A 211 5.84 -17.33 46.44
N GLU A 212 6.55 -16.75 47.39
CA GLU A 212 6.22 -15.47 48.01
C GLU A 212 7.07 -14.38 47.35
N VAL A 213 6.43 -13.47 46.62
CA VAL A 213 7.11 -12.32 46.01
C VAL A 213 7.05 -11.18 47.02
N THR A 214 8.18 -10.87 47.65
CA THR A 214 8.35 -9.71 48.52
C THR A 214 8.82 -8.52 47.69
N THR A 215 8.04 -7.44 47.68
CA THR A 215 8.49 -6.15 47.14
C THR A 215 9.28 -5.39 48.23
N PRO A 216 10.41 -4.75 47.88
CA PRO A 216 11.21 -4.00 48.85
C PRO A 216 10.50 -2.69 49.24
N PRO A 217 10.64 -2.24 50.50
CA PRO A 217 10.04 -0.98 50.95
C PRO A 217 10.76 0.25 50.37
N ASP A 218 9.97 1.29 50.13
CA ASP A 218 10.30 2.58 49.47
C ASP A 218 11.52 3.33 50.02
#